data_AF-A0A453E3V2-F1
#
_entry.id   AF-A0A453E3V2-F1
#
_cell.length_a   1.000
_cell.length_b   1.000
_cell.length_c   1.000
_cell.angle_alpha   90.00
_cell.angle_beta   90.00
_cell.angle_gamma   90.00
#
_symmetry.space_group_name_H-M   'P 1'
#
loop_
_entity.id
_entity.type
_entity.pdbx_description
1 polymer ?
#
loop_
_entity_poly.entity_id
_entity_poly.type
_entity_poly.pdbx_seq_one_letter_code
_entity_poly.pdbx_strand_id
1 'polypeptide(L)' 'MMLKDPNTKLEIVGLLFKTCSKAKNYEPQCKRLVLDYIPLILVKTQEFLETTDVCFATHACKTGMQATIPLSAAL' A
#
# COMPACT_ATOMS: atom_id res chain seq x y z
N MET A 1 -10.58 -3.08 0.53
CA MET A 1 -10.51 -1.74 -0.07
C MET A 1 -10.46 -0.65 1.01
N MET A 2 -9.52 -0.76 1.96
CA MET A 2 -9.45 0.09 3.16
C MET A 2 -9.17 1.57 2.84
N LEU A 3 -8.41 1.85 1.79
CA LEU A 3 -8.05 3.21 1.39
C LEU A 3 -9.22 4.03 0.81
N LYS A 4 -10.43 3.46 0.60
CA LYS A 4 -11.63 4.27 0.31
C LYS A 4 -12.18 4.96 1.55
N ASP A 5 -11.96 4.40 2.73
CA ASP A 5 -12.43 4.98 3.97
C ASP A 5 -11.65 6.28 4.28
N PRO A 6 -12.33 7.43 4.41
CA PRO A 6 -11.67 8.69 4.74
C PRO A 6 -10.98 8.66 6.10
N ASN A 7 -11.46 7.88 7.07
CA ASN A 7 -10.83 7.79 8.38
C ASN A 7 -9.47 7.09 8.28
N THR A 8 -9.40 5.97 7.56
CA THR A 8 -8.13 5.28 7.26
C THR A 8 -7.11 6.23 6.60
N LYS A 9 -7.53 7.07 5.65
CA LYS A 9 -6.62 8.05 5.02
C LYS A 9 -6.07 9.06 6.04
N LEU A 10 -6.93 9.58 6.92
CA LEU A 10 -6.54 10.52 7.97
C LEU A 10 -5.61 9.87 8.98
N GLU A 11 -5.85 8.61 9.36
CA GLU A 11 -4.97 7.85 10.25
C GLU A 11 -3.57 7.67 9.66
N ILE A 12 -3.46 7.33 8.37
CA ILE A 12 -2.17 7.23 7.67
C ILE A 12 -1.43 8.57 7.72
N VAL A 13 -2.11 9.66 7.38
CA VAL A 13 -1.52 11.00 7.42
C VAL A 13 -1.05 11.33 8.84
N GLY A 14 -1.89 11.09 9.85
CA GLY A 14 -1.55 11.30 11.25
C GLY A 14 -0.33 10.48 11.71
N LEU A 15 -0.23 9.22 11.30
CA LEU A 15 0.91 8.36 11.60
C LEU A 15 2.20 8.88 10.96
N LEU A 16 2.13 9.36 9.71
CA LEU A 16 3.26 9.94 9.01
C LEU A 16 3.72 11.25 9.67
N PHE A 17 2.79 12.12 10.07
CA PHE A 17 3.10 13.33 10.86
C PHE A 17 3.77 12.99 12.20
N LYS A 18 3.25 12.00 12.93
CA LYS A 18 3.84 11.51 14.18
C LYS A 18 5.25 10.95 13.96
N THR A 19 5.47 10.29 12.82
CA THR A 19 6.79 9.79 12.42
C THR A 19 7.73 10.94 12.10
N CYS A 20 7.27 11.97 11.41
CA CYS A 20 8.06 13.18 11.13
C CYS A 20 8.54 13.90 12.40
N SER A 21 7.77 13.89 13.49
CA SER A 21 8.23 14.46 14.77
C SER A 21 9.40 13.70 15.41
N LYS A 22 9.75 12.51 14.91
CA LYS A 22 10.97 11.79 15.30
C LYS A 22 12.17 12.12 14.40
N ALA A 23 11.98 12.90 13.34
CA ALA A 23 13.02 13.24 12.37
C ALA A 23 13.98 14.35 12.85
N LYS A 24 13.91 14.75 14.12
CA LYS A 24 14.76 15.78 14.74
C LYS A 24 14.79 17.05 13.88
N ASN A 25 15.96 17.46 13.42
CA ASN A 25 16.17 18.67 12.61
C ASN A 25 15.44 18.64 11.26
N TYR A 26 15.02 17.46 10.79
CA TYR A 26 14.29 17.30 9.53
C TYR A 26 12.77 17.33 9.69
N GLU A 27 12.24 17.48 10.91
CA GLU A 27 10.80 17.47 11.15
C GLU A 27 10.02 18.45 10.24
N PRO A 28 10.43 19.72 10.06
CA PRO A 28 9.71 20.66 9.20
C PRO A 28 9.69 20.22 7.73
N GLN A 29 10.81 19.70 7.23
CA GLN A 29 10.93 19.23 5.84
C GLN A 29 10.12 17.95 5.64
N CYS A 30 10.16 17.02 6.59
CA CYS A 30 9.37 15.79 6.56
C CYS A 30 7.87 16.11 6.53
N LYS A 31 7.39 17.02 7.40
CA LYS A 31 6.00 17.45 7.43
C LYS A 31 5.56 18.09 6.11
N ARG A 32 6.43 18.88 5.48
CA ARG A 32 6.18 19.42 4.14
C ARG A 32 6.02 18.32 3.10
N LEU A 33 6.91 17.32 3.08
CA LEU A 33 6.79 16.18 2.16
C LEU A 33 5.48 15.40 2.37
N VAL A 34 5.04 15.24 3.62
CA VAL A 34 3.76 14.58 3.92
C VAL A 34 2.60 15.35 3.28
N LEU A 35 2.58 16.68 3.42
CA LEU A 35 1.53 17.51 2.80
C LEU A 35 1.58 17.48 1.27
N ASP A 36 2.79 17.57 0.70
CA ASP A 36 2.97 17.70 -0.74
C ASP A 36 2.67 16.40 -1.50
N TYR A 37 3.07 15.25 -0.95
CA TYR A 37 3.07 13.99 -1.70
C TYR A 37 2.02 12.97 -1.26
N ILE A 38 1.69 12.90 0.04
CA ILE A 38 0.82 11.83 0.54
C ILE A 38 -0.60 11.88 -0.05
N PRO A 39 -1.25 13.05 -0.22
CA PRO A 39 -2.56 13.09 -0.88
C PRO A 39 -2.56 12.44 -2.27
N LEU A 40 -1.54 12.73 -3.08
CA LEU A 40 -1.38 12.14 -4.42
C LEU A 40 -1.10 10.64 -4.34
N ILE A 41 -0.20 10.21 -3.45
CA ILE A 41 0.15 8.80 -3.25
C ILE A 41 -1.09 8.00 -2.84
N LEU A 42 -1.93 8.52 -1.95
CA LEU A 42 -3.15 7.83 -1.49
C LEU A 42 -4.15 7.62 -2.64
N VAL A 43 -4.33 8.62 -3.51
CA VAL A 43 -5.20 8.49 -4.69
C VAL A 43 -4.66 7.45 -5.65
N LYS A 44 -3.36 7.50 -5.98
CA LYS A 44 -2.74 6.57 -6.93
C LYS A 44 -2.63 5.15 -6.40
N THR A 45 -2.35 5.01 -5.10
CA THR A 45 -2.36 3.71 -4.44
C THR A 45 -3.77 3.13 -4.43
N GLN A 46 -4.79 3.94 -4.11
CA GLN A 46 -6.18 3.47 -4.15
C GLN A 46 -6.53 2.93 -5.56
N GLU A 47 -6.28 3.72 -6.61
CA GLU A 47 -6.51 3.35 -8.02
C GLU A 47 -5.78 2.04 -8.39
N PHE A 48 -4.50 1.93 -8.01
CA PHE A 48 -3.70 0.73 -8.24
C PHE A 48 -4.29 -0.50 -7.54
N LEU A 49 -4.69 -0.36 -6.27
CA LEU A 49 -5.27 -1.45 -5.49
C LEU A 49 -6.64 -1.92 -6.00
N GLU A 50 -7.41 -1.08 -6.71
CA GLU A 50 -8.70 -1.51 -7.30
C GLU A 50 -8.50 -2.37 -8.55
N THR A 51 -7.39 -2.16 -9.25
CA THR A 51 -7.17 -2.66 -10.61
C THR A 51 -6.07 -3.70 -10.70
N THR A 52 -5.24 -3.81 -9.66
CA THR A 52 -4.03 -4.63 -9.68
C THR A 52 -3.99 -5.60 -8.52
N ASP A 53 -3.73 -6.87 -8.82
CA ASP A 53 -3.33 -7.84 -7.80
C ASP A 53 -1.90 -7.51 -7.34
N VAL A 54 -1.80 -6.86 -6.19
CA VAL A 54 -0.54 -6.40 -5.59
C VAL A 54 0.43 -7.56 -5.38
N CYS A 55 -0.07 -8.75 -5.07
CA CYS A 55 0.81 -9.89 -4.80
C CYS A 55 1.60 -10.29 -6.04
N PHE A 56 0.96 -10.29 -7.21
CA PHE A 56 1.66 -10.55 -8.47
C PHE A 56 2.48 -9.34 -8.93
N ALA A 57 1.95 -8.12 -8.79
CA ALA A 57 2.65 -6.91 -9.22
C ALA A 57 3.94 -6.63 -8.41
N THR A 58 3.99 -7.07 -7.16
CA THR A 58 5.19 -7.01 -6.31
C THR A 58 6.05 -8.25 -6.40
N HIS A 59 5.69 -9.21 -7.27
CA HIS A 59 6.32 -10.53 -7.37
C HIS A 59 6.36 -11.33 -6.05
N ALA A 60 5.49 -10.98 -5.09
CA ALA A 60 5.34 -11.70 -3.83
C ALA A 60 4.61 -13.04 -4.03
N CYS A 61 3.74 -13.13 -5.04
CA CYS A 61 3.11 -14.37 -5.48
C CYS A 61 3.89 -15.01 -6.62
N LYS A 62 4.05 -16.35 -6.58
CA LYS A 62 4.62 -17.09 -7.70
C LYS A 62 3.65 -17.03 -8.89
N THR A 63 4.13 -16.61 -10.06
CA THR A 63 3.44 -16.80 -11.33
C THR A 63 3.19 -18.30 -11.50
N GLY A 64 1.93 -18.70 -11.65
CA GLY A 64 1.44 -20.05 -11.33
C GLY A 64 2.39 -21.19 -11.66
N MET A 65 2.75 -21.97 -10.63
CA MET A 65 2.77 -23.42 -10.86
C MET A 65 1.33 -23.78 -11.18
N GLN A 66 1.06 -24.02 -12.45
CA GLN A 66 -0.21 -24.54 -12.95
C GLN A 66 -0.67 -25.65 -11.99
N ALA A 67 -1.82 -25.45 -11.36
CA ALA A 67 -2.52 -26.53 -10.70
C ALA A 67 -3.03 -27.48 -11.80
N THR A 68 -2.16 -28.35 -12.27
CA THR A 68 -2.54 -29.58 -12.97
C THR A 68 -1.78 -30.72 -12.33
N ILE A 69 -2.12 -31.04 -11.08
CA ILE A 69 -2.12 -32.45 -10.68
C ILE A 69 -3.56 -32.91 -10.93
N PRO A 70 -3.81 -33.80 -11.90
CA PRO A 70 -5.14 -34.30 -12.17
C PRO A 70 -5.66 -35.05 -10.93
N LEU A 71 -6.95 -34.88 -10.65
CA LEU A 71 -7.69 -35.50 -9.55
C LEU A 71 -7.58 -37.05 -9.53
N SER A 72 -7.07 -37.65 -10.61
CA SER A 72 -6.83 -39.08 -10.75
C SER A 72 -5.63 -39.62 -9.95
N ALA A 73 -4.84 -38.79 -9.29
CA ALA A 73 -3.71 -39.23 -8.46
C ALA A 73 -4.03 -39.33 -6.95
N ALA A 74 -5.30 -39.14 -6.56
CA ALA A 74 -5.76 -39.18 -5.16
C ALA A 74 -6.67 -40.39 -4.83
N LEU A 75 -6.73 -41.41 -5.69
CA LEU A 75 -7.42 -42.68 -5.44
C LEU A 75 -6.45 -43.85 -5.54
#